data_AF-A0A8S0XAQ5-F1
#
_entry.id   AF-A0A8S0XAQ5-F1
#
_cell.length_a   1.000
_cell.length_b   1.000
_cell.length_c   1.000
_cell.angle_alpha   90.00
_cell.angle_beta   90.00
_cell.angle_gamma   90.00
#
_symmetry.space_group_name_H-M   'P 1'
#
loop_
_entity.id
_entity.type
_entity.pdbx_description
1 polymer ?
#
loop_
_entity_poly.entity_id
_entity_poly.type
_entity_poly.pdbx_seq_one_letter_code
_entity_poly.pdbx_strand_id
1 'polypeptide(L)'
;MAARYHTFQQLGAEVLGISTDSIYSHKIFAATSPSARSVQYPLLSDRTQDICRLYGVLREGLGYAFRATFIIAPGGEVKFSCLNPPEVGRNVPEIIRVIQGLQFEAATGLGVPADWQPGMPGIHRDFAYTGKI
;
A
#
# COMPACT_ATOMS: atom_id res chain seq x y z
N MET A 1 -9.38 -1.45 2.54
CA MET A 1 -8.86 -0.08 2.43
C MET A 1 -9.89 0.93 2.93
N ALA A 2 -11.00 1.16 2.22
CA ALA A 2 -12.03 2.15 2.59
C ALA A 2 -12.45 2.16 4.08
N ALA A 3 -12.80 0.99 4.65
CA ALA A 3 -13.22 0.88 6.05
C ALA A 3 -12.15 1.30 7.09
N ARG A 4 -10.86 1.38 6.69
CA ARG A 4 -9.75 1.81 7.56
C ARG A 4 -9.08 3.09 7.05
N TYR A 5 -9.72 3.83 6.15
CA TYR A 5 -9.13 5.00 5.52
C TYR A 5 -8.69 6.06 6.55
N HIS A 6 -9.52 6.32 7.56
CA HIS A 6 -9.17 7.20 8.67
C HIS A 6 -7.86 6.82 9.38
N THR A 7 -7.57 5.52 9.53
CA THR A 7 -6.31 5.06 10.13
C THR A 7 -5.11 5.44 9.26
N PHE A 8 -5.21 5.36 7.94
CA PHE A 8 -4.15 5.83 7.05
C PHE A 8 -3.94 7.34 7.22
N GLN A 9 -5.02 8.12 7.26
CA GLN A 9 -4.94 9.58 7.47
C GLN A 9 -4.30 9.94 8.82
N GLN A 10 -4.64 9.22 9.90
CA GLN A 10 -4.02 9.41 11.21
C GLN A 10 -2.51 9.10 11.22
N LEU A 11 -2.07 8.20 10.34
CA LEU A 11 -0.65 7.92 10.12
C LEU A 11 0.00 8.90 9.13
N GLY A 12 -0.70 9.95 8.69
CA GLY A 12 -0.19 10.88 7.69
C GLY A 12 0.02 10.25 6.30
N ALA A 13 -0.67 9.14 6.02
CA ALA A 13 -0.60 8.44 4.74
C ALA A 13 -1.89 8.68 3.93
N GLU A 14 -1.73 8.91 2.63
CA GLU A 14 -2.83 8.99 1.67
C GLU A 14 -2.95 7.66 0.88
N VAL A 15 -4.18 7.28 0.55
CA VAL A 15 -4.49 6.09 -0.23
C VAL A 15 -4.87 6.51 -1.64
N LEU A 16 -4.32 5.85 -2.66
CA LEU A 16 -4.72 6.05 -4.05
C LEU A 16 -5.16 4.71 -4.63
N GLY A 17 -6.40 4.63 -5.11
CA GLY A 17 -6.87 3.49 -5.90
C GLY A 17 -6.55 3.73 -7.37
N ILE A 18 -5.99 2.75 -8.08
CA ILE A 18 -5.64 2.89 -9.50
C ILE A 18 -6.15 1.66 -10.24
N SER A 19 -6.76 1.88 -11.41
CA SER A 19 -7.03 0.83 -12.40
C SER A 19 -6.93 1.37 -13.81
N THR A 20 -6.97 0.49 -14.81
CA THR A 20 -6.97 0.85 -16.23
C THR A 20 -8.34 1.31 -16.73
N ASP A 21 -9.34 1.39 -15.86
CA ASP A 21 -10.67 1.90 -16.16
C ASP A 21 -10.67 3.41 -16.37
N SER A 22 -11.71 3.93 -17.04
CA SER A 22 -11.90 5.38 -17.21
C SER A 22 -12.42 6.04 -15.92
N ILE A 23 -12.21 7.36 -15.81
CA ILE A 23 -12.82 8.17 -14.75
C ILE A 23 -14.36 8.07 -14.73
N TYR A 24 -14.98 7.83 -15.89
CA TYR A 24 -16.43 7.65 -15.99
C TYR A 24 -16.86 6.32 -15.36
N SER A 25 -16.11 5.24 -15.61
CA SER A 25 -16.33 3.95 -14.97
C SER A 25 -16.23 4.07 -13.45
N HIS A 26 -15.20 4.77 -12.94
CA HIS A 26 -15.03 5.03 -11.51
C HIS A 26 -16.20 5.81 -10.91
N LYS A 27 -16.69 6.85 -11.60
CA LYS A 27 -17.85 7.63 -11.14
C LYS A 27 -19.10 6.76 -11.01
N ILE A 28 -19.38 5.93 -12.01
CA ILE A 28 -20.55 5.02 -11.97
C ILE A 28 -20.35 3.94 -10.91
N PHE A 29 -19.14 3.40 -10.76
CA PHE A 29 -18.82 2.42 -9.74
C PHE A 29 -19.04 2.97 -8.32
N ALA A 30 -18.56 4.18 -8.04
CA ALA A 30 -18.77 4.87 -6.76
C ALA A 30 -20.26 5.13 -6.46
N ALA A 31 -21.07 5.41 -7.49
CA ALA A 31 -22.50 5.66 -7.32
C ALA A 31 -23.30 4.36 -7.08
N THR A 32 -22.97 3.31 -7.83
CA THR A 32 -23.81 2.09 -7.92
C THR A 32 -23.37 0.98 -6.97
N SER A 33 -22.07 0.84 -6.68
CA SER A 33 -21.57 -0.25 -5.84
C SER A 33 -21.64 0.11 -4.35
N PRO A 34 -22.29 -0.72 -3.51
CA PRO A 34 -22.30 -0.52 -2.06
C PRO A 34 -20.90 -0.47 -1.43
N SER A 35 -19.96 -1.25 -1.97
CA SER A 35 -18.59 -1.30 -1.48
C SER A 35 -17.74 -0.10 -1.90
N ALA A 36 -18.11 0.57 -3.00
CA ALA A 36 -17.40 1.74 -3.50
C ALA A 36 -17.96 3.05 -2.92
N ARG A 37 -19.22 3.06 -2.50
CA ARG A 37 -19.88 4.26 -1.94
C ARG A 37 -19.20 4.81 -0.68
N SER A 38 -18.51 3.95 0.07
CA SER A 38 -17.74 4.33 1.26
C SER A 38 -16.28 4.66 0.97
N VAL A 39 -15.84 4.61 -0.29
CA VAL A 39 -14.49 5.01 -0.68
C VAL A 39 -14.38 6.54 -0.61
N GLN A 40 -13.49 7.02 0.24
CA GLN A 40 -13.27 8.45 0.47
C GLN A 40 -11.92 8.95 -0.07
N TYR A 41 -11.18 8.08 -0.77
CA TYR A 41 -9.90 8.40 -1.38
C TYR A 41 -10.00 8.41 -2.92
N PRO A 42 -9.06 9.09 -3.62
CA PRO A 42 -9.09 9.17 -5.07
C PRO A 42 -9.01 7.81 -5.77
N LEU A 43 -9.82 7.65 -6.83
CA LEU A 43 -9.72 6.56 -7.80
C LEU A 43 -9.14 7.13 -9.10
N LEU A 44 -7.87 6.85 -9.34
CA LEU A 44 -7.12 7.26 -10.52
C LEU A 44 -7.41 6.34 -11.71
N SER A 45 -7.39 6.94 -12.89
CA SER A 45 -7.54 6.25 -14.18
C SER A 45 -6.18 6.14 -14.85
N ASP A 46 -5.77 4.91 -15.16
CA ASP A 46 -4.57 4.58 -15.93
C ASP A 46 -4.98 4.01 -17.30
N ARG A 47 -5.79 4.77 -18.04
CA ARG A 47 -6.33 4.35 -19.35
C ARG A 47 -5.27 4.06 -20.40
N THR A 48 -4.12 4.72 -20.32
CA THR A 48 -2.96 4.48 -21.19
C THR A 48 -2.16 3.26 -20.76
N GLN A 49 -2.39 2.78 -19.53
CA GLN A 49 -1.73 1.65 -18.89
C GLN A 49 -0.25 1.91 -18.55
N ASP A 50 0.19 3.17 -18.61
CA ASP A 50 1.58 3.55 -18.42
C ASP A 50 2.00 3.39 -16.96
N ILE A 51 1.12 3.72 -16.01
CA ILE A 51 1.41 3.55 -14.58
C ILE A 51 1.54 2.06 -14.27
N CYS A 52 0.60 1.24 -14.75
CA CYS A 52 0.64 -0.21 -14.52
C CYS A 52 1.88 -0.85 -15.16
N ARG A 53 2.33 -0.41 -16.34
CA ARG A 53 3.59 -0.87 -16.95
C ARG A 53 4.80 -0.42 -16.15
N LEU A 54 4.85 0.85 -15.74
CA LEU A 54 5.96 1.41 -14.98
C LEU A 54 6.19 0.67 -13.66
N TYR A 55 5.11 0.27 -12.99
CA TYR A 55 5.16 -0.50 -11.75
C TYR A 55 5.26 -2.01 -11.98
N GLY A 56 5.29 -2.49 -13.22
CA GLY A 56 5.43 -3.91 -13.57
C GLY A 56 4.22 -4.77 -13.19
N VAL A 57 3.03 -4.17 -13.11
CA VAL A 57 1.80 -4.84 -12.63
C VAL A 57 0.73 -5.00 -13.69
N LEU A 58 0.94 -4.46 -14.90
CA LEU A 58 0.03 -4.68 -16.02
C LEU A 58 0.03 -6.16 -16.44
N ARG A 59 -1.16 -6.75 -16.61
CA ARG A 59 -1.30 -8.04 -17.29
C ARG A 59 -1.39 -7.80 -18.79
N GLU A 60 -0.24 -7.91 -19.45
CA GLU A 60 -0.13 -7.69 -20.88
C GLU A 60 -1.11 -8.59 -21.66
N GLY A 61 -1.70 -8.03 -22.71
CA GLY A 61 -2.76 -8.67 -23.50
C GLY A 61 -4.15 -8.72 -22.83
N LEU A 62 -4.23 -8.59 -21.51
CA LEU A 62 -5.50 -8.59 -20.76
C LEU A 62 -6.00 -7.19 -20.40
N GLY A 63 -5.11 -6.21 -20.33
CA GLY A 63 -5.48 -4.79 -20.18
C GLY A 63 -5.92 -4.37 -18.77
N TYR A 64 -5.66 -5.19 -17.74
CA TYR A 64 -5.88 -4.84 -16.34
C TYR A 64 -4.68 -5.24 -15.46
N ALA A 65 -4.57 -4.64 -14.28
CA ALA A 65 -3.46 -4.87 -13.37
C ALA A 65 -3.63 -6.12 -12.50
N PHE A 66 -2.51 -6.71 -12.07
CA PHE A 66 -2.47 -7.56 -10.89
C PHE A 66 -2.90 -6.77 -9.63
N ARG A 67 -3.27 -7.48 -8.55
CA ARG A 67 -3.61 -6.85 -7.28
C ARG A 67 -2.33 -6.45 -6.53
N ALA A 68 -1.74 -5.33 -6.93
CA ALA A 68 -0.55 -4.80 -6.31
C ALA A 68 -0.86 -3.74 -5.25
N THR A 69 0.04 -3.56 -4.30
CA THR A 69 0.04 -2.43 -3.36
C THR A 69 1.47 -2.00 -3.11
N PHE A 70 1.69 -0.70 -3.20
CA PHE A 70 2.98 -0.06 -2.96
C PHE A 70 2.84 0.93 -1.81
N ILE A 71 3.85 0.99 -0.93
CA ILE A 71 3.98 2.10 0.02
C ILE A 71 5.15 2.96 -0.47
N ILE A 72 4.84 4.23 -0.73
CA ILE A 72 5.78 5.20 -1.27
C ILE A 72 6.09 6.20 -0.15
N ALA A 73 7.36 6.36 0.20
CA ALA A 73 7.80 7.34 1.18
C ALA A 73 7.67 8.77 0.63
N PRO A 74 7.67 9.81 1.50
CA PRO A 74 7.62 11.21 1.06
C PRO A 74 8.72 11.62 0.06
N GLY A 75 9.88 10.93 0.07
CA GLY A 75 10.95 11.11 -0.92
C GLY A 75 10.70 10.47 -2.29
N GLY A 76 9.54 9.86 -2.51
CA GLY A 76 9.18 9.17 -3.76
C GLY A 76 9.69 7.73 -3.87
N GLU A 77 10.43 7.25 -2.87
CA GLU A 77 10.97 5.88 -2.86
C GLU A 77 9.90 4.85 -2.48
N VAL A 78 9.83 3.75 -3.23
CA VAL A 78 9.03 2.59 -2.86
C VAL A 78 9.71 1.87 -1.69
N LYS A 79 9.03 1.79 -0.54
CA LYS A 79 9.52 1.10 0.66
C LYS A 79 8.90 -0.29 0.85
N PHE A 80 7.79 -0.57 0.17
CA PHE A 80 7.09 -1.84 0.24
C PHE A 80 6.34 -2.09 -1.07
N SER A 81 6.33 -3.35 -1.50
CA SER A 81 5.54 -3.84 -2.61
C SER A 81 4.95 -5.20 -2.26
N CYS A 82 3.65 -5.38 -2.49
CA CYS A 82 2.99 -6.67 -2.35
C CYS A 82 2.12 -6.94 -3.57
N LEU A 83 2.32 -8.11 -4.19
CA LEU A 83 1.55 -8.59 -5.31
C LEU A 83 0.66 -9.74 -4.84
N ASN A 84 -0.64 -9.65 -5.07
CA ASN A 84 -1.58 -10.73 -4.80
C ASN A 84 -2.17 -11.25 -6.12
N PRO A 85 -2.38 -12.58 -6.22
CA PRO A 85 -3.12 -13.14 -7.34
C PRO A 85 -4.60 -12.71 -7.28
N PRO A 86 -5.36 -12.82 -8.39
CA PRO A 86 -6.75 -12.36 -8.45
C PRO A 86 -7.67 -12.95 -7.37
N GLU A 87 -7.39 -14.17 -6.94
CA GLU A 87 -8.17 -14.98 -6.01
C GLU A 87 -7.92 -14.60 -4.54
N VAL A 88 -6.81 -13.91 -4.25
CA VAL A 88 -6.39 -13.59 -2.88
C VAL A 88 -6.54 -12.09 -2.60
N GLY A 89 -7.28 -11.79 -1.54
CA GLY A 89 -7.46 -10.43 -1.06
C GLY A 89 -6.21 -9.89 -0.33
N ARG A 90 -6.03 -8.58 -0.35
CA ARG A 90 -4.96 -7.89 0.39
C ARG A 90 -5.20 -7.91 1.90
N ASN A 91 -4.13 -8.04 2.68
CA ASN A 91 -4.16 -7.87 4.13
C ASN A 91 -3.96 -6.39 4.52
N VAL A 92 -5.07 -5.69 4.81
CA VAL A 92 -5.03 -4.25 5.18
C VAL A 92 -4.32 -3.99 6.50
N PRO A 93 -4.56 -4.77 7.59
CA PRO A 93 -3.75 -4.68 8.80
C PRO A 93 -2.25 -4.75 8.56
N GLU A 94 -1.79 -5.64 7.67
CA GLU A 94 -0.36 -5.75 7.35
C GLU A 94 0.18 -4.48 6.68
N ILE A 95 -0.58 -3.89 5.76
CA ILE A 95 -0.16 -2.64 5.10
C ILE A 95 -0.05 -1.50 6.13
N ILE A 96 -0.99 -1.42 7.07
CA ILE A 96 -0.93 -0.46 8.19
C ILE A 96 0.28 -0.72 9.08
N ARG A 97 0.54 -1.98 9.44
CA ARG A 97 1.70 -2.40 10.26
C ARG A 97 3.01 -2.02 9.60
N VAL A 98 3.15 -2.20 8.28
CA VAL A 98 4.35 -1.79 7.53
C VAL A 98 4.54 -0.28 7.58
N ILE A 99 3.48 0.52 7.39
CA ILE A 99 3.57 1.99 7.52
C ILE A 99 4.06 2.38 8.92
N GLN A 100 3.47 1.79 9.97
CA GLN A 100 3.86 2.06 11.35
C GLN A 100 5.30 1.63 11.64
N GLY A 101 5.75 0.50 11.08
CA GLY A 101 7.14 0.03 11.19
C GLY A 101 8.12 0.99 10.53
N LEU A 102 7.82 1.46 9.31
CA LEU A 102 8.65 2.46 8.62
C LEU A 102 8.74 3.77 9.42
N GLN A 103 7.64 4.20 10.04
CA GLN A 103 7.64 5.39 10.89
C GLN A 103 8.42 5.18 12.20
N PHE A 104 8.32 3.99 12.79
CA PHE A 104 9.09 3.62 13.98
C PHE A 104 10.60 3.61 13.70
N GLU A 105 11.02 3.01 12.58
CA GLU A 105 12.42 2.98 12.16
C GLU A 105 12.95 4.40 11.95
N ALA A 106 12.19 5.24 11.24
CA ALA A 106 12.55 6.63 11.01
C ALA A 106 12.66 7.46 12.31
N ALA A 107 11.80 7.18 13.31
CA ALA A 107 11.78 7.91 14.56
C ALA A 107 12.86 7.45 15.57
N THR A 108 13.22 6.17 15.56
CA THR A 108 14.08 5.57 16.60
C THR A 108 15.47 5.21 16.10
N GLY A 109 15.65 5.04 14.79
CA GLY A 109 16.85 4.46 14.19
C GLY A 109 17.01 2.96 14.44
N LEU A 110 16.08 2.31 15.13
CA LEU A 110 16.08 0.86 15.37
C LEU A 110 15.46 0.12 14.19
N GLY A 111 15.96 -1.09 13.93
CA GLY A 111 15.34 -1.99 12.96
C GLY A 111 13.99 -2.53 13.45
N VAL A 112 13.17 -2.93 12.49
CA VAL A 112 11.85 -3.53 12.71
C VAL A 112 11.97 -5.05 12.49
N PRO A 113 11.96 -5.88 13.55
CA PRO A 113 12.12 -7.32 13.42
C PRO A 113 10.92 -8.00 12.73
N ALA A 114 11.08 -9.29 12.40
CA ALA A 114 9.99 -10.12 11.92
C ALA A 114 8.82 -10.12 12.92
N ASP A 115 7.59 -10.15 12.40
CA ASP A 115 6.33 -10.12 13.17
C ASP A 115 6.16 -8.92 14.11
N TRP A 116 7.00 -7.88 13.99
CA TRP A 116 6.91 -6.68 14.82
C TRP A 116 5.53 -6.03 14.72
N GLN A 117 4.98 -5.65 15.88
CA GLN A 117 3.74 -4.89 16.02
C GLN A 117 4.00 -3.60 16.81
N PRO A 118 3.16 -2.55 16.63
CA PRO A 118 3.26 -1.33 17.43
C PRO A 118 3.33 -1.62 18.94
N GLY A 119 4.34 -1.05 19.60
CA GLY A 119 4.61 -1.26 21.03
C GLY A 119 5.66 -2.33 21.33
N MET A 120 6.06 -3.15 20.35
CA MET A 120 7.19 -4.08 20.49
C MET A 120 8.54 -3.36 20.38
N PRO A 121 9.59 -3.87 21.05
CA PRO A 121 10.93 -3.32 20.92
C PRO A 121 11.47 -3.50 19.48
N GLY A 122 12.27 -2.53 19.04
CA GLY A 122 13.07 -2.64 17.82
C GLY A 122 14.38 -3.42 18.05
N ILE A 123 15.17 -3.57 16.99
CA ILE A 123 16.50 -4.22 17.04
C ILE A 123 17.62 -3.24 16.71
N HIS A 124 18.75 -3.34 17.40
CA HIS A 124 19.94 -2.57 17.07
C HIS A 124 20.54 -3.05 15.75
N ARG A 125 20.98 -2.10 14.91
CA ARG A 125 21.49 -2.37 13.54
C ARG A 125 22.99 -2.18 13.40
N ASP A 126 23.69 -1.81 14.46
CA ASP A 126 25.13 -1.57 14.42
C ASP A 126 25.94 -2.88 14.51
N PHE A 127 27.21 -2.80 14.10
CA PHE A 127 28.10 -3.96 14.03
C PHE A 127 28.29 -4.67 15.38
N ALA A 128 28.11 -4.00 16.52
CA ALA A 128 28.33 -4.62 17.83
C ALA A 128 27.31 -5.73 18.14
N TYR A 129 26.15 -5.71 17.46
CA TYR A 129 25.05 -6.67 17.62
C TYR A 129 24.98 -7.73 16.51
N THR A 130 25.92 -7.74 15.56
CA THR A 130 25.96 -8.75 14.50
C THR A 130 26.12 -10.16 15.09
N GLY A 131 25.20 -11.07 14.75
CA GLY A 131 25.19 -12.45 15.23
C GLY A 131 24.75 -12.66 16.68
N LYS A 132 24.19 -11.63 17.33
CA LYS A 132 23.73 -11.66 18.73
C LYS A 132 22.21 -11.50 18.89
N ILE A 133 21.49 -11.60 17.78
CA ILE A 133 20.03 -11.38 17.66
C ILE A 133 19.32 -12.73 17.65
#